data_AF-A0AB38XTE7-F1
#
_entry.id   AF-A0AB38XTE7-F1
#
_cell.length_a   1.000
_cell.length_b   1.000
_cell.length_c   1.000
_cell.angle_alpha   90.00
_cell.angle_beta   90.00
_cell.angle_gamma   90.00
#
_symmetry.space_group_name_H-M   'P 1'
#
loop_
_entity.id
_entity.type
_entity.pdbx_description
1 polymer ?
#
loop_
_entity_poly.entity_id
_entity_poly.type
_entity_poly.pdbx_seq_one_letter_code
_entity_poly.pdbx_strand_id
1 'polypeptide(L)'
;MDVTVPIWVVVLVIALIVVLVSGLVASSTATRLNRMHIRTDLARSSLEAALGRRAAVARAAYPELAGVVTKVEATPLRANNTGQRADVENELTRKIVALYEEQPVDRTMAIELSDAHTRLELARRFYNDAVTDTKALRARPLVRALRLAGTAPEPEYFDVADGLTTA
;
A
#
# COMPACT_ATOMS: atom_id res chain seq x y z
N MET A 1 43.14 -46.66 -14.62
CA MET A 1 43.38 -45.21 -14.76
C MET A 1 42.48 -44.53 -13.75
N ASP A 2 42.96 -44.37 -12.52
CA ASP A 2 42.20 -43.66 -11.50
C ASP A 2 42.29 -42.17 -11.80
N VAL A 3 41.20 -41.62 -12.34
CA VAL A 3 41.09 -40.18 -12.57
C VAL A 3 40.91 -39.53 -11.19
N THR A 4 42.01 -39.21 -10.52
CA THR A 4 41.98 -38.44 -9.27
C THR A 4 41.65 -37.00 -9.62
N VAL A 5 40.37 -36.64 -9.54
CA VAL A 5 39.94 -35.25 -9.71
C VAL A 5 40.57 -34.43 -8.57
N PRO A 6 41.43 -33.46 -8.86
CA PRO A 6 42.08 -32.70 -7.81
C PRO A 6 41.04 -31.82 -7.11
N ILE A 7 41.12 -31.75 -5.78
CA ILE A 7 40.12 -31.08 -4.92
C ILE A 7 39.86 -29.63 -5.34
N TRP A 8 40.88 -28.92 -5.83
CA TRP A 8 40.73 -27.53 -6.29
C TRP A 8 39.79 -27.41 -7.52
N VAL A 9 39.75 -28.41 -8.41
CA VAL A 9 38.79 -28.44 -9.54
C VAL A 9 37.37 -28.60 -9.02
N VAL A 10 37.17 -29.48 -8.03
CA VAL A 10 35.87 -29.67 -7.38
C VAL A 10 35.40 -28.37 -6.72
N VAL A 11 36.29 -27.69 -5.99
CA VAL A 11 35.99 -26.39 -5.36
C VAL A 11 35.63 -25.33 -6.41
N LEU A 12 36.38 -25.26 -7.52
CA LEU A 12 36.13 -24.27 -8.58
C LEU A 12 34.78 -24.53 -9.27
N VAL A 13 34.44 -25.79 -9.54
CA VAL A 13 33.14 -26.17 -10.11
C VAL A 13 32.00 -25.83 -9.14
N ILE A 14 32.15 -26.13 -7.84
CA ILE A 14 31.15 -25.75 -6.83
C ILE A 14 30.99 -24.24 -6.78
N ALA A 15 32.09 -23.48 -6.76
CA ALA A 15 32.04 -22.01 -6.74
C ALA A 15 31.33 -21.46 -7.99
N LEU A 16 31.62 -22.01 -9.18
CA LEU A 16 30.95 -21.63 -10.42
C LEU A 16 29.44 -21.93 -10.38
N ILE A 17 29.05 -23.10 -9.88
CA ILE A 17 27.63 -23.46 -9.70
C ILE A 17 26.96 -22.48 -8.74
N VAL A 18 27.60 -22.16 -7.62
CA VAL A 18 27.07 -21.20 -6.64
C VAL A 18 26.87 -19.82 -7.26
N VAL A 19 27.81 -19.34 -8.08
CA VAL A 19 27.68 -18.05 -8.79
C VAL A 19 26.53 -18.08 -9.80
N LEU A 20 26.43 -19.13 -10.61
CA LEU A 20 25.34 -19.31 -11.59
C LEU A 20 23.97 -19.35 -10.91
N VAL A 21 23.82 -20.15 -9.87
CA VAL A 21 22.58 -20.27 -9.08
C VAL A 21 22.24 -18.93 -8.43
N SER A 22 23.23 -18.23 -7.86
CA SER A 22 23.03 -16.90 -7.27
C SER A 22 22.53 -15.88 -8.30
N GLY A 23 23.08 -15.88 -9.51
CA GLY A 23 22.64 -15.01 -10.60
C GLY A 23 21.21 -15.30 -11.06
N LEU A 24 20.84 -16.57 -11.21
CA LEU A 24 19.47 -17.00 -11.55
C LEU A 24 18.45 -16.61 -10.47
N VAL A 25 18.79 -16.83 -9.20
CA VAL A 25 17.95 -16.42 -8.06
C VAL A 25 17.81 -14.90 -7.98
N ALA A 26 18.89 -14.15 -8.19
CA ALA A 26 18.85 -12.70 -8.21
C ALA A 26 17.95 -12.16 -9.34
N SER A 27 18.06 -12.71 -10.55
CA SER A 27 17.25 -12.30 -11.72
C SER A 27 15.75 -12.59 -11.53
N SER A 28 15.41 -13.80 -11.05
CA SER A 28 14.02 -14.15 -10.74
C SER A 28 13.44 -13.30 -9.60
N THR A 29 14.25 -12.99 -8.59
CA THR A 29 13.85 -12.14 -7.47
C THR A 29 13.65 -10.68 -7.89
N ALA A 30 14.52 -10.14 -8.75
CA ALA A 30 14.38 -8.78 -9.30
C ALA A 30 13.07 -8.63 -10.09
N THR A 31 12.74 -9.62 -10.93
CA THR A 31 11.50 -9.63 -11.71
C THR A 31 10.26 -9.69 -10.80
N ARG A 32 10.33 -10.52 -9.75
CA ARG A 32 9.25 -10.65 -8.75
C ARG A 32 9.09 -9.38 -7.91
N LEU A 33 10.19 -8.73 -7.56
CA LEU A 33 10.21 -7.48 -6.81
C LEU A 33 9.60 -6.33 -7.63
N ASN A 34 9.96 -6.21 -8.91
CA ASN A 34 9.36 -5.21 -9.81
C ASN A 34 7.84 -5.36 -9.92
N ARG A 35 7.35 -6.60 -10.07
CA ARG A 35 5.90 -6.86 -10.10
C ARG A 35 5.22 -6.44 -8.79
N MET A 36 5.86 -6.64 -7.64
CA MET A 36 5.31 -6.21 -6.35
C MET A 36 5.31 -4.70 -6.19
N HIS A 37 6.39 -4.00 -6.57
CA HIS A 37 6.41 -2.53 -6.56
C HIS A 37 5.28 -1.95 -7.40
N ILE A 38 5.13 -2.43 -8.64
CA ILE A 38 4.04 -2.00 -9.53
C ILE A 38 2.67 -2.25 -8.87
N ARG A 39 2.43 -3.44 -8.30
CA ARG A 39 1.15 -3.75 -7.65
C ARG A 39 0.86 -2.84 -6.45
N THR A 40 1.85 -2.59 -5.61
CA THR A 40 1.70 -1.72 -4.43
C THR A 40 1.54 -0.26 -4.82
N ASP A 41 2.23 0.21 -5.86
CA ASP A 41 2.06 1.56 -6.41
C ASP A 41 0.66 1.75 -7.01
N LEU A 42 0.19 0.76 -7.78
CA LEU A 42 -1.17 0.76 -8.33
C LEU A 42 -2.23 0.77 -7.22
N ALA A 43 -2.07 -0.08 -6.21
CA ALA A 43 -2.99 -0.12 -5.07
C ALA A 43 -2.98 1.20 -4.26
N ARG A 44 -1.82 1.86 -4.16
CA ARG A 44 -1.73 3.20 -3.55
C ARG A 44 -2.47 4.24 -4.38
N SER A 45 -2.29 4.22 -5.70
CA SER A 45 -2.98 5.17 -6.59
C SER A 45 -4.49 4.98 -6.60
N SER A 46 -4.98 3.74 -6.50
CA SER A 46 -6.42 3.47 -6.43
C SER A 46 -7.01 3.91 -5.09
N LEU A 47 -6.27 3.73 -3.99
CA LEU A 47 -6.62 4.26 -2.69
C LEU A 47 -6.67 5.79 -2.68
N GLU A 48 -5.64 6.46 -3.22
CA GLU A 48 -5.61 7.92 -3.33
C GLU A 48 -6.80 8.46 -4.15
N ALA A 49 -7.14 7.81 -5.27
CA ALA A 49 -8.30 8.18 -6.06
C ALA A 49 -9.62 7.98 -5.31
N ALA A 50 -9.75 6.91 -4.51
CA ALA A 50 -10.94 6.66 -3.70
C ALA A 50 -11.10 7.71 -2.59
N LEU A 51 -10.00 8.06 -1.91
CA LEU A 51 -9.95 9.14 -0.90
C LEU A 51 -10.36 10.48 -1.52
N GLY A 52 -9.77 10.85 -2.66
CA GLY A 52 -10.10 12.08 -3.38
C GLY A 52 -11.57 12.16 -3.81
N ARG A 53 -12.15 11.04 -4.28
CA ARG A 53 -13.58 11.00 -4.61
C ARG A 53 -14.47 11.20 -3.39
N ARG A 54 -14.17 10.54 -2.27
CA ARG A 54 -14.93 10.72 -1.02
C ARG A 54 -14.85 12.15 -0.52
N ALA A 55 -13.66 12.75 -0.55
CA ALA A 55 -13.43 14.15 -0.22
C ALA A 55 -14.28 15.10 -1.10
N ALA A 56 -14.33 14.85 -2.41
CA ALA A 56 -15.15 15.65 -3.33
C ALA A 56 -16.66 15.53 -3.06
N VAL A 57 -17.16 14.30 -2.85
CA VAL A 57 -18.57 14.07 -2.51
C VAL A 57 -18.92 14.69 -1.16
N ALA A 58 -18.05 14.55 -0.14
CA ALA A 58 -18.25 15.16 1.16
C ALA A 58 -18.30 16.70 1.09
N ARG A 59 -17.45 17.32 0.26
CA ARG A 59 -17.47 18.77 0.01
C ARG A 59 -18.77 19.21 -0.68
N ALA A 60 -19.28 18.41 -1.62
CA ALA A 60 -20.53 18.69 -2.31
C ALA A 60 -21.75 18.55 -1.39
N ALA A 61 -21.73 17.56 -0.50
CA ALA A 61 -22.75 17.35 0.53
C ALA A 61 -22.75 18.45 1.59
N TYR A 62 -21.57 18.84 2.05
CA TYR A 62 -21.38 19.78 3.16
C TYR A 62 -20.31 20.83 2.82
N PRO A 63 -20.71 22.02 2.35
CA PRO A 63 -19.78 23.11 2.03
C PRO A 63 -18.87 23.51 3.20
N GLU A 64 -19.35 23.34 4.44
CA GLU A 64 -18.59 23.60 5.68
C GLU A 64 -17.32 22.74 5.82
N LEU A 65 -17.28 21.58 5.15
CA LEU A 65 -16.11 20.70 5.15
C LEU A 65 -14.95 21.23 4.29
N ALA A 66 -15.15 22.29 3.48
CA ALA A 66 -14.16 22.79 2.53
C ALA A 66 -12.75 22.93 3.14
N GLY A 67 -12.64 23.50 4.34
CA GLY A 67 -11.37 23.67 5.03
C GLY A 67 -10.66 22.35 5.40
N VAL A 68 -11.40 21.33 5.83
CA VAL A 68 -10.82 20.01 6.12
C VAL A 68 -10.49 19.25 4.85
N VAL A 69 -11.35 19.35 3.82
CA VAL A 69 -11.07 18.72 2.53
C VAL A 69 -9.82 19.32 1.87
N THR A 70 -9.57 20.63 2.02
CA THR A 70 -8.30 21.24 1.56
C THR A 70 -7.09 20.69 2.32
N LYS A 71 -7.19 20.43 3.63
CA LYS A 71 -6.09 19.77 4.38
C LYS A 71 -5.84 18.35 3.88
N VAL A 72 -6.92 17.61 3.59
CA VAL A 72 -6.88 16.28 2.98
C VAL A 72 -6.15 16.37 1.64
N GLU A 73 -6.60 17.21 0.71
CA GLU A 73 -5.98 17.35 -0.61
C GLU A 73 -4.51 17.83 -0.56
N ALA A 74 -4.15 18.62 0.45
CA ALA A 74 -2.77 19.06 0.69
C ALA A 74 -1.85 17.94 1.23
N THR A 75 -2.41 16.82 1.69
CA THR A 75 -1.67 15.71 2.28
C THR A 75 -1.79 14.48 1.37
N PRO A 76 -0.98 14.32 0.32
CA PRO A 76 -1.08 13.18 -0.59
C PRO A 76 -0.60 11.88 0.06
N LEU A 77 -1.18 10.73 -0.30
CA LEU A 77 -0.76 9.42 0.20
C LEU A 77 0.59 8.99 -0.38
N ARG A 78 1.59 8.86 0.50
CA ARG A 78 2.93 8.35 0.22
C ARG A 78 3.25 7.20 1.17
N ALA A 79 4.23 6.38 0.79
CA ALA A 79 4.62 5.22 1.59
C ALA A 79 5.18 5.57 2.99
N ASN A 80 5.61 6.81 3.21
CA ASN A 80 6.25 7.29 4.45
C ASN A 80 5.40 8.28 5.26
N ASN A 81 4.17 8.55 4.84
CA ASN A 81 3.26 9.47 5.54
C ASN A 81 1.86 8.88 5.71
N THR A 82 1.75 7.55 5.64
CA THR A 82 0.48 6.81 5.71
C THR A 82 -0.28 7.15 7.00
N GLY A 83 0.42 7.25 8.14
CA GLY A 83 -0.16 7.68 9.41
C GLY A 83 -0.68 9.12 9.38
N GLN A 84 0.14 10.08 8.94
CA GLN A 84 -0.27 11.48 8.83
C GLN A 84 -1.49 11.65 7.89
N ARG A 85 -1.49 10.92 6.77
CA ARG A 85 -2.62 10.89 5.83
C ARG A 85 -3.89 10.36 6.53
N ALA A 86 -3.77 9.26 7.27
CA ALA A 86 -4.87 8.65 7.98
C ALA A 86 -5.45 9.57 9.06
N ASP A 87 -4.62 10.33 9.79
CA ASP A 87 -5.09 11.28 10.81
C ASP A 87 -6.00 12.36 10.25
N VAL A 88 -5.63 12.93 9.09
CA VAL A 88 -6.44 13.95 8.42
C VAL A 88 -7.73 13.35 7.86
N GLU A 89 -7.69 12.12 7.35
CA GLU A 89 -8.88 11.38 6.90
C GLU A 89 -9.82 11.00 8.06
N ASN A 90 -9.26 10.71 9.23
CA ASN A 90 -10.02 10.49 10.45
C ASN A 90 -10.73 11.78 10.91
N GLU A 91 -10.06 12.94 10.81
CA GLU A 91 -10.69 14.26 11.03
C GLU A 91 -11.88 14.48 10.09
N LEU A 92 -11.70 14.22 8.78
CA LEU A 92 -12.77 14.32 7.80
C LEU A 92 -13.94 13.39 8.14
N THR A 93 -13.65 12.13 8.49
CA THR A 93 -14.65 11.13 8.85
C THR A 93 -15.51 11.57 10.02
N ARG A 94 -14.89 12.04 11.11
CA ARG A 94 -15.63 12.54 12.29
C ARG A 94 -16.55 13.71 11.94
N LYS A 95 -16.10 14.64 11.10
CA LYS A 95 -16.93 15.78 10.71
C LYS A 95 -18.08 15.40 9.78
N ILE A 96 -17.87 14.46 8.86
CA ILE A 96 -18.95 13.93 8.01
C ILE A 96 -20.04 13.32 8.89
N VAL A 97 -19.67 12.48 9.86
CA VAL A 97 -20.63 11.83 10.76
C VAL A 97 -21.41 12.86 11.58
N ALA A 98 -20.72 13.80 12.22
CA ALA A 98 -21.38 14.85 13.01
C ALA A 98 -22.37 15.68 12.18
N LEU A 99 -21.97 16.12 10.98
CA LEU A 99 -22.84 16.89 10.10
C LEU A 99 -24.01 16.08 9.54
N TYR A 100 -23.80 14.78 9.31
CA TYR A 100 -24.88 13.88 8.87
C TYR A 100 -25.95 13.66 9.93
N GLU A 101 -25.57 13.59 11.20
CA GLU A 101 -26.50 13.50 12.33
C GLU A 101 -27.29 14.79 12.52
N GLU A 102 -26.64 15.95 12.40
CA GLU A 102 -27.29 17.26 12.56
C GLU A 102 -28.16 17.64 11.36
N GLN A 103 -27.66 17.35 10.15
CA GLN A 103 -28.22 17.79 8.88
C GLN A 103 -28.16 16.64 7.86
N PRO A 104 -29.17 15.76 7.86
CA PRO A 104 -29.20 14.66 6.90
C PRO A 104 -29.32 15.21 5.48
N VAL A 105 -28.46 14.70 4.59
CA VAL A 105 -28.49 15.04 3.17
C VAL A 105 -29.67 14.37 2.46
N ASP A 106 -29.96 14.83 1.24
CA ASP A 106 -30.95 14.17 0.40
C ASP A 106 -30.56 12.71 0.07
N ARG A 107 -31.53 11.93 -0.40
CA ARG A 107 -31.35 10.51 -0.68
C ARG A 107 -30.30 10.25 -1.76
N THR A 108 -30.18 11.12 -2.75
CA THR A 108 -29.22 10.96 -3.86
C THR A 108 -27.80 11.13 -3.35
N MET A 109 -27.55 12.18 -2.58
CA MET A 109 -26.27 12.47 -1.96
C MET A 109 -25.88 11.42 -0.91
N ALA A 110 -26.85 10.90 -0.14
CA ALA A 110 -26.60 9.79 0.78
C ALA A 110 -26.10 8.53 0.05
N ILE A 111 -26.66 8.21 -1.11
CA ILE A 111 -26.21 7.09 -1.95
C ILE A 111 -24.79 7.35 -2.46
N GLU A 112 -24.50 8.54 -2.98
CA GLU A 112 -23.16 8.89 -3.48
C GLU A 112 -22.09 8.82 -2.38
N LEU A 113 -22.41 9.30 -1.17
CA LEU A 113 -21.50 9.27 -0.03
C LEU A 113 -21.23 7.83 0.43
N SER A 114 -22.26 6.98 0.49
CA SER A 114 -22.15 5.57 0.82
C SER A 114 -21.35 4.77 -0.21
N ASP A 115 -21.57 5.04 -1.50
CA ASP A 115 -20.82 4.44 -2.61
C ASP A 115 -19.34 4.86 -2.58
N ALA A 116 -19.06 6.14 -2.33
CA ALA A 116 -17.69 6.62 -2.15
C ALA A 116 -17.00 5.98 -0.95
N HIS A 117 -17.70 5.82 0.18
CA HIS A 117 -17.19 5.14 1.37
C HIS A 117 -16.89 3.65 1.09
N THR A 118 -17.82 2.93 0.46
CA THR A 118 -17.64 1.51 0.11
C THR A 118 -16.42 1.30 -0.79
N ARG A 119 -16.23 2.16 -1.80
CA ARG A 119 -15.07 2.09 -2.68
C ARG A 119 -13.75 2.37 -1.95
N LEU A 120 -13.78 3.28 -0.97
CA LEU A 120 -12.63 3.55 -0.11
C LEU A 120 -12.25 2.31 0.71
N GLU A 121 -13.23 1.65 1.35
CA GLU A 121 -12.97 0.44 2.13
C GLU A 121 -12.33 -0.67 1.28
N LEU A 122 -12.85 -0.91 0.06
CA LEU A 122 -12.29 -1.88 -0.87
C LEU A 122 -10.85 -1.51 -1.28
N ALA A 123 -10.60 -0.24 -1.60
CA ALA A 123 -9.28 0.23 -1.97
C ALA A 123 -8.28 0.09 -0.81
N ARG A 124 -8.71 0.38 0.43
CA ARG A 124 -7.91 0.20 1.65
C ARG A 124 -7.51 -1.27 1.83
N ARG A 125 -8.46 -2.20 1.67
CA ARG A 125 -8.18 -3.65 1.76
C ARG A 125 -7.14 -4.07 0.73
N PHE A 126 -7.33 -3.71 -0.55
CA PHE A 126 -6.36 -4.05 -1.59
C PHE A 126 -4.97 -3.44 -1.37
N TYR A 127 -4.90 -2.22 -0.84
CA TYR A 127 -3.64 -1.61 -0.43
C TYR A 127 -2.98 -2.39 0.70
N ASN A 128 -3.71 -2.70 1.77
CA ASN A 128 -3.17 -3.44 2.93
C ASN A 128 -2.75 -4.88 2.57
N ASP A 129 -3.46 -5.53 1.64
CA ASP A 129 -3.05 -6.82 1.08
C ASP A 129 -1.72 -6.70 0.32
N ALA A 130 -1.57 -5.67 -0.53
CA ALA A 130 -0.33 -5.41 -1.24
C ALA A 130 0.85 -5.07 -0.30
N VAL A 131 0.59 -4.35 0.79
CA VAL A 131 1.56 -4.08 1.86
C VAL A 131 2.01 -5.38 2.53
N THR A 132 1.06 -6.25 2.89
CA THR A 132 1.33 -7.55 3.51
C THR A 132 2.18 -8.44 2.61
N ASP A 133 1.81 -8.54 1.33
CA ASP A 133 2.57 -9.26 0.31
C ASP A 133 4.01 -8.73 0.18
N THR A 134 4.16 -7.40 0.20
CA THR A 134 5.48 -6.74 0.11
C THR A 134 6.33 -7.04 1.35
N LYS A 135 5.75 -6.96 2.56
CA LYS A 135 6.45 -7.31 3.81
C LYS A 135 6.88 -8.77 3.84
N ALA A 136 5.98 -9.69 3.47
CA ALA A 136 6.28 -11.12 3.40
C ALA A 136 7.40 -11.45 2.40
N LEU A 137 7.46 -10.73 1.27
CA LEU A 137 8.56 -10.86 0.31
C LEU A 137 9.88 -10.34 0.89
N ARG A 138 9.89 -9.15 1.51
CA ARG A 138 11.10 -8.54 2.11
C ARG A 138 11.66 -9.39 3.26
N ALA A 139 10.81 -10.13 3.97
CA ALA A 139 11.22 -11.03 5.04
C ALA A 139 11.98 -12.29 4.57
N ARG A 140 11.97 -12.61 3.27
CA ARG A 140 12.62 -13.83 2.77
C ARG A 140 14.15 -13.76 2.91
N PRO A 141 14.82 -14.84 3.37
CA PRO A 141 16.24 -14.83 3.67
C PRO A 141 17.11 -14.53 2.44
N LEU A 142 16.73 -14.99 1.25
CA LEU A 142 17.43 -14.69 0.00
C LEU A 142 17.35 -13.20 -0.37
N VAL A 143 16.20 -12.55 -0.18
CA VAL A 143 16.02 -11.11 -0.45
C VAL A 143 16.88 -10.29 0.50
N ARG A 144 16.94 -10.71 1.77
CA ARG A 144 17.75 -10.06 2.81
C ARG A 144 19.25 -10.27 2.59
N ALA A 145 19.67 -11.49 2.29
CA ALA A 145 21.07 -11.84 2.04
C ALA A 145 21.63 -11.11 0.82
N LEU A 146 20.83 -10.99 -0.25
CA LEU A 146 21.23 -10.31 -1.48
C LEU A 146 20.91 -8.80 -1.48
N ARG A 147 20.38 -8.24 -0.37
CA ARG A 147 19.98 -6.82 -0.22
C ARG A 147 19.11 -6.29 -1.38
N LEU A 148 18.28 -7.16 -1.96
CA LEU A 148 17.54 -6.85 -3.19
C LEU A 148 16.41 -5.84 -2.97
N ALA A 149 15.95 -5.66 -1.73
CA ALA A 149 14.94 -4.64 -1.39
C ALA A 149 15.46 -3.19 -1.52
N GLY A 150 16.78 -2.99 -1.61
CA GLY A 150 17.40 -1.67 -1.75
C GLY A 150 17.08 -0.72 -0.59
N THR A 151 16.93 0.56 -0.92
CA THR A 151 16.60 1.67 0.01
C THR A 151 15.10 2.02 0.02
N ALA A 152 14.24 1.17 -0.55
CA ALA A 152 12.83 1.47 -0.63
C ALA A 152 12.21 1.55 0.78
N PRO A 153 11.46 2.63 1.12
CA PRO A 153 10.85 2.79 2.43
C PRO A 153 9.98 1.58 2.79
N GLU A 154 9.87 1.29 4.09
CA GLU A 154 9.00 0.20 4.55
C GLU A 154 7.55 0.60 4.29
N PRO A 155 6.75 -0.25 3.63
CA PRO A 155 5.35 0.06 3.40
C PRO A 155 4.59 0.00 4.74
N GLU A 156 3.84 1.06 5.04
CA GLU A 156 3.00 1.16 6.23
C GLU A 156 1.55 0.81 5.91
N TYR A 157 0.84 0.21 6.87
CA TYR A 157 -0.60 -0.06 6.73
C TYR A 157 -1.40 1.24 6.79
N PHE A 158 -2.45 1.34 5.98
CA PHE A 158 -3.39 2.46 6.05
C PHE A 158 -4.52 2.11 7.01
N ASP A 159 -4.50 2.75 8.18
CA ASP A 159 -5.45 2.49 9.26
C ASP A 159 -6.28 3.74 9.54
N VAL A 160 -7.55 3.70 9.16
CA VAL A 160 -8.54 4.75 9.38
C VAL A 160 -9.53 4.19 10.39
N ALA A 161 -9.92 4.98 11.38
CA ALA A 161 -10.94 4.58 12.34
C ALA A 161 -12.26 4.36 11.57
N ASP A 162 -12.73 3.11 11.51
CA ASP A 162 -14.03 2.76 10.93
C ASP A 162 -15.13 3.32 11.84
N GLY A 163 -15.52 4.57 11.62
CA GLY A 163 -16.54 5.27 12.41
C GLY A 163 -17.99 4.86 12.13
N LEU A 164 -18.24 3.81 11.35
CA LEU A 164 -19.59 3.40 10.91
C LEU A 164 -20.03 2.01 11.42
N THR A 165 -19.24 1.32 12.24
CA THR A 165 -19.58 -0.04 12.72
C THR A 165 -20.27 -0.06 14.09
N THR A 166 -20.56 1.10 14.69
CA THR A 166 -21.33 1.21 15.92
C THR A 166 -22.50 2.18 15.73
N ALA A 167 -23.52 1.73 15.02
CA ALA A 167 -24.87 2.27 15.06
C ALA A 167 -25.86 1.11 14.92
#